data_AF-A0A4Z0J6F8-F1
#
_entry.id   AF-A0A4Z0J6F8-F1
#
_cell.length_a   1.000
_cell.length_b   1.000
_cell.length_c   1.000
_cell.angle_alpha   90.00
_cell.angle_beta   90.00
_cell.angle_gamma   90.00
#
_symmetry.space_group_name_H-M   'P 1'
#
loop_
_entity.id
_entity.type
_entity.pdbx_description
1 polymer ?
#
loop_
_entity_poly.entity_id
_entity_poly.type
_entity_poly.pdbx_seq_one_letter_code
_entity_poly.pdbx_strand_id
1 'polypeptide(L)' 'MIVTVDINSIIGENIRTKRKILGLSQERLAEYSHLSTNFISRLEYTSNQNISI' A
#
# COMPACT_ATOMS: atom_id res chain seq x y z
N MET A 1 1.65 16.02 21.42
CA MET A 1 2.26 15.10 20.42
C MET A 1 1.35 15.09 19.21
N ILE A 2 1.62 15.91 18.19
CA ILE A 2 0.87 15.84 16.93
C ILE A 2 1.47 14.66 16.18
N VAL A 3 0.71 13.57 16.06
CA VAL A 3 1.08 12.45 15.20
C VAL A 3 0.98 12.99 13.77
N THR A 4 2.11 13.29 13.14
CA THR A 4 2.15 13.57 11.71
C THR A 4 1.80 12.28 10.99
N VAL A 5 0.54 12.15 10.60
CA VAL A 5 0.10 11.04 9.76
C VAL A 5 0.83 11.19 8.43
N ASP A 6 1.72 10.26 8.12
CA ASP A 6 2.43 10.28 6.84
C ASP A 6 1.41 10.15 5.71
N ILE A 7 1.33 11.17 4.85
CA ILE A 7 0.41 11.20 3.71
C ILE A 7 0.60 9.96 2.83
N ASN A 8 1.84 9.46 2.71
CA ASN A 8 2.13 8.25 1.94
C ASN A 8 1.54 6.99 2.58
N SER A 9 1.49 6.94 3.92
CA SER A 9 0.83 5.85 4.66
C SER A 9 -0.66 5.82 4.40
N ILE A 10 -1.32 6.99 4.44
CA ILE A 10 -2.75 7.12 4.15
C ILE A 10 -3.06 6.67 2.72
N ILE A 11 -2.25 7.11 1.75
CA ILE A 11 -2.44 6.76 0.34
C ILE A 11 -2.26 5.26 0.14
N GLY A 12 -1.21 4.66 0.71
CA GLY A 12 -0.97 3.21 0.63
C GLY A 12 -2.12 2.38 1.20
N GLU A 13 -2.63 2.76 2.36
CA GLU A 13 -3.76 2.08 3.02
C GLU A 13 -5.06 2.21 2.20
N ASN A 14 -5.33 3.39 1.65
CA ASN A 14 -6.50 3.61 0.78
C ASN A 14 -6.43 2.78 -0.50
N ILE A 15 -5.27 2.72 -1.14
CA ILE A 15 -5.05 1.90 -2.34
C ILE A 15 -5.25 0.42 -2.01
N ARG A 16 -4.65 -0.06 -0.92
CA ARG A 16 -4.82 -1.45 -0.44
C ARG A 16 -6.29 -1.79 -0.18
N THR A 17 -6.99 -0.89 0.49
CA THR A 17 -8.41 -1.06 0.84
C THR A 17 -9.26 -1.13 -0.42
N LYS A 18 -9.10 -0.19 -1.35
CA LYS A 18 -9.87 -0.17 -2.60
C LYS A 18 -9.57 -1.41 -3.46
N ARG A 19 -8.30 -1.81 -3.56
CA ARG A 19 -7.87 -3.03 -4.27
C ARG A 19 -8.59 -4.28 -3.73
N LYS A 20 -8.63 -4.44 -2.41
CA LYS A 20 -9.33 -5.57 -1.75
C LYS A 20 -10.84 -5.52 -1.99
N ILE A 21 -11.48 -4.35 -1.90
CA ILE A 21 -12.91 -4.18 -2.20
C ILE A 21 -13.25 -4.58 -3.63
N LEU A 22 -12.35 -4.29 -4.58
CA LEU A 22 -12.50 -4.67 -5.98
C LEU A 22 -12.11 -6.13 -6.27
N GLY A 23 -11.69 -6.91 -5.26
CA GLY A 23 -11.26 -8.30 -5.43
C GLY A 23 -9.96 -8.47 -6.21
N LEU A 24 -9.13 -7.43 -6.29
CA LEU A 24 -7.90 -7.45 -7.09
C LEU A 24 -6.71 -7.95 -6.27
N SER A 25 -5.84 -8.75 -6.91
CA SER A 25 -4.51 -9.04 -6.36
C SER A 25 -3.56 -7.86 -6.59
N GLN A 26 -2.39 -7.85 -5.93
CA GLN A 26 -1.39 -6.81 -6.17
C GLN A 26 -0.83 -6.90 -7.59
N GLU A 27 -0.70 -8.10 -8.15
CA GLU A 27 -0.30 -8.35 -9.54
C GLU A 27 -1.31 -7.78 -10.52
N ARG A 28 -2.62 -7.94 -10.28
CA ARG A 28 -3.65 -7.36 -11.14
C ARG A 28 -3.67 -5.84 -11.09
N LEU A 29 -3.46 -5.25 -9.91
CA LEU A 29 -3.31 -3.80 -9.79
C LEU A 29 -2.05 -3.31 -10.51
N ALA A 30 -0.94 -4.02 -10.38
CA ALA A 30 0.32 -3.73 -11.06
C ALA A 30 0.15 -3.76 -12.59
N GLU A 31 -0.52 -4.79 -13.11
CA GLU A 31 -0.84 -4.94 -14.54
C GLU A 31 -1.66 -3.74 -15.07
N TYR A 32 -2.75 -3.37 -14.39
CA TYR A 32 -3.61 -2.25 -14.82
C TYR A 32 -2.94 -0.88 -14.76
N SER A 33 -1.95 -0.72 -13.88
CA SER A 33 -1.24 0.54 -13.68
C SER A 33 0.10 0.62 -14.40
N HIS A 34 0.51 -0.46 -15.09
CA HIS A 34 1.85 -0.62 -15.66
C HIS A 34 2.98 -0.42 -14.64
N LEU A 35 2.75 -0.86 -13.40
CA LEU A 35 3.72 -0.83 -12.31
C LEU A 35 4.21 -2.26 -12.01
N SER A 36 5.29 -2.38 -11.24
CA SER A 36 5.71 -3.69 -10.74
C SER A 36 4.91 -4.10 -9.51
N THR A 37 4.66 -5.39 -9.33
CA THR A 37 4.05 -5.92 -8.10
C THR A 37 4.86 -5.54 -6.86
N ASN A 38 6.19 -5.46 -6.96
CA ASN A 38 7.05 -5.01 -5.88
C ASN A 38 6.80 -3.54 -5.51
N PHE A 39 6.57 -2.68 -6.50
CA PHE A 39 6.20 -1.28 -6.25
C PHE A 39 4.85 -1.19 -5.55
N ILE A 40 3.84 -1.94 -6.01
CA ILE A 40 2.52 -2.01 -5.35
C ILE A 40 2.65 -2.53 -3.92
N SER A 41 3.45 -3.57 -3.70
CA SER A 41 3.70 -4.12 -2.36
C SER A 41 4.29 -3.06 -1.43
N ARG A 42 5.38 -2.38 -1.83
CA ARG A 42 6.02 -1.33 -1.04
C ARG A 42 5.09 -0.14 -0.77
N LEU A 43 4.31 0.25 -1.77
CA LEU A 43 3.32 1.33 -1.66
C LEU A 43 2.28 1.01 -0.57
N GLU A 44 1.74 -0.22 -0.59
CA GLU A 44 0.76 -0.70 0.40
C GLU A 44 1.38 -1.05 1.77
N TYR A 45 2.71 -1.20 1.86
CA TYR A 45 3.44 -1.61 3.06
C TYR A 45 3.86 -0.44 3.96
N THR A 46 3.47 0.79 3.63
CA THR A 46 3.84 2.00 4.40
C THR A 46 3.01 2.13 5.68
N SER A 47 3.03 1.11 6.55
CA SER A 47 2.47 1.14 7.90
C SER A 47 3.41 0.38 8.83
N ASN A 48 4.17 1.13 9.63
CA ASN A 48 4.85 0.71 10.84
C ASN A 48 5.56 -0.66 10.81
N GLN A 49 6.81 -0.67 10.37
CA GLN A 49 7.73 -1.74 10.73
C GLN A 49 8.21 -1.56 12.18
N ASN A 50 7.48 -2.13 13.14
CA ASN A 50 8.12 -2.63 14.36
C ASN A 50 8.75 -3.99 13.99
N ILE A 51 9.96 -3.95 13.45
CA ILE A 51 10.78 -5.15 13.32
C ILE A 51 11.32 -5.43 14.72
N SER A 52 10.71 -6.37 15.46
CA SER A 52 11.42 -7.01 16.56
C SER A 52 12.54 -7.85 15.95
N ILE A 53 13.77 -7.42 16.22
CA ILE A 53 15.03 -8.19 16.04
C ILE A 53 15.15 -9.31 17.08
#